data_AF-A0A951HIZ0-F1
#
_entry.id   AF-A0A951HIZ0-F1
#
_cell.length_a   1.000
_cell.length_b   1.000
_cell.length_c   1.000
_cell.angle_alpha   90.00
_cell.angle_beta   90.00
_cell.angle_gamma   90.00
#
_symmetry.space_group_name_H-M   'P 1'
#
loop_
_entity.id
_entity.type
_entity.pdbx_description
1 polymer ?
#
loop_
_entity_poly.entity_id
_entity_poly.type
_entity_poly.pdbx_seq_one_letter_code
_entity_poly.pdbx_strand_id
1 'polypeptide(L)'
;MIALIWRYEVKEEARAAFEATYGPTGAWAQLFARQAGFRGTELLRADDGSYLSLDVWESQAHFDAFMATHGADYEALDRSTEGWTRSEHRIGAFEVLG
;
A
#
# COMPACT_ATOMS: atom_id res chain seq x y z
N MET A 1 -0.42 -4.45 16.63
CA MET A 1 0.00 -4.02 15.28
C MET A 1 -1.25 -3.75 14.47
N ILE A 2 -1.16 -2.93 13.42
CA ILE A 2 -2.27 -2.70 12.49
C ILE A 2 -1.87 -3.07 11.07
N ALA A 3 -2.85 -3.46 10.25
CA ALA A 3 -2.69 -3.64 8.81
C ALA A 3 -3.66 -2.70 8.09
N LEU A 4 -3.11 -1.87 7.19
CA LEU A 4 -3.90 -1.05 6.28
C LEU A 4 -4.13 -1.86 5.00
N ILE A 5 -5.40 -2.07 4.65
CA ILE A 5 -5.77 -2.93 3.54
C ILE A 5 -6.48 -2.12 2.47
N TRP A 6 -6.00 -2.28 1.25
CA TRP A 6 -6.56 -1.68 0.04
C TRP A 6 -6.83 -2.74 -1.00
N ARG A 7 -7.86 -2.52 -1.82
CA ARG A 7 -8.22 -3.35 -2.96
C ARG A 7 -8.12 -2.55 -4.26
N TYR A 8 -7.58 -3.19 -5.29
CA TYR A 8 -7.34 -2.56 -6.58
C TYR A 8 -7.85 -3.45 -7.72
N GLU A 9 -8.62 -2.86 -8.63
CA GLU A 9 -8.88 -3.44 -9.94
C GLU A 9 -7.91 -2.83 -10.96
N VAL A 10 -6.84 -3.55 -11.29
CA VAL A 10 -5.75 -3.02 -12.13
C VAL A 10 -6.01 -3.27 -13.60
N LYS A 11 -5.74 -2.27 -14.46
CA LYS A 11 -5.81 -2.42 -15.92
C LYS A 11 -4.78 -3.46 -16.39
N GLU A 12 -5.15 -4.28 -17.36
CA GLU A 12 -4.32 -5.40 -17.85
C GLU A 12 -2.92 -4.92 -18.26
N GLU A 13 -2.86 -3.80 -18.99
CA GLU A 13 -1.65 -3.17 -19.49
C GLU A 13 -0.74 -2.57 -18.41
N ALA A 14 -1.28 -2.32 -17.20
CA ALA A 14 -0.55 -1.71 -16.08
C ALA A 14 -0.10 -2.73 -15.03
N ARG A 15 -0.54 -4.00 -15.11
CA ARG A 15 -0.29 -5.01 -14.07
C ARG A 15 1.18 -5.18 -13.70
N ALA A 16 2.07 -5.31 -14.69
CA ALA A 16 3.49 -5.51 -14.40
C ALA A 16 4.12 -4.32 -13.68
N ALA A 17 3.75 -3.09 -14.07
CA ALA A 17 4.21 -1.87 -13.39
C ALA A 17 3.60 -1.75 -11.98
N PHE A 18 2.32 -2.08 -11.84
CA PHE A 18 1.63 -2.10 -10.56
C PHE A 18 2.27 -3.09 -9.59
N GLU A 19 2.49 -4.35 -10.01
CA GLU A 19 3.13 -5.38 -9.17
C GLU A 19 4.54 -4.98 -8.74
N ALA A 20 5.32 -4.35 -9.63
CA ALA A 20 6.65 -3.84 -9.31
C ALA A 20 6.63 -2.67 -8.32
N THR A 21 5.60 -1.81 -8.37
CA THR A 21 5.49 -0.62 -7.51
C THR A 21 4.86 -0.91 -6.15
N TYR A 22 3.83 -1.77 -6.11
CA TYR A 22 3.07 -2.11 -4.90
C TYR A 22 3.57 -3.38 -4.20
N GLY A 23 4.48 -4.13 -4.82
CA GLY A 23 5.09 -5.31 -4.20
C GLY A 23 5.94 -5.00 -2.96
N PRO A 24 6.37 -6.03 -2.22
CA PRO A 24 7.11 -5.89 -0.95
C PRO A 24 8.45 -5.15 -1.06
N THR A 25 9.00 -5.04 -2.27
CA THR A 25 10.24 -4.32 -2.57
C THR A 25 10.01 -3.10 -3.47
N GLY A 26 8.76 -2.76 -3.75
CA GLY A 26 8.36 -1.68 -4.63
C GLY A 26 8.48 -0.30 -3.99
N ALA A 27 8.15 0.73 -4.76
CA ALA A 27 8.29 2.12 -4.32
C ALA A 27 7.45 2.44 -3.09
N TRP A 28 6.26 1.85 -2.94
CA TRP A 28 5.41 2.03 -1.75
C TRP A 28 6.08 1.49 -0.49
N ALA A 29 6.52 0.23 -0.52
CA ALA A 29 7.21 -0.39 0.60
C ALA A 29 8.49 0.38 0.98
N GLN A 30 9.26 0.84 -0.01
CA GLN A 30 10.47 1.64 0.21
C GLN A 30 10.17 3.02 0.81
N LEU A 31 9.05 3.64 0.43
CA LEU A 31 8.61 4.91 1.01
C LEU A 31 8.19 4.72 2.47
N PHE A 32 7.35 3.73 2.76
CA PHE A 32 6.91 3.45 4.14
C PHE A 32 8.06 3.08 5.07
N ALA A 33 9.06 2.35 4.57
CA ALA A 33 10.26 1.98 5.31
C ALA A 33 11.12 3.18 5.78
N ARG A 34 10.84 4.40 5.31
CA ARG A 34 11.50 5.62 5.80
C ARG A 34 11.04 6.05 7.19
N GLN A 35 9.91 5.54 7.68
CA GLN A 35 9.39 5.85 9.01
C GLN A 35 9.51 4.64 9.96
N ALA A 36 9.81 4.91 11.23
CA ALA A 36 9.82 3.91 12.27
C ALA A 36 8.45 3.23 12.44
N GLY A 37 8.47 1.95 12.77
CA GLY A 37 7.26 1.17 13.04
C GLY A 37 6.60 0.57 11.80
N PHE A 38 7.09 0.81 10.58
CA PHE A 38 6.69 0.03 9.41
C PHE A 38 7.23 -1.41 9.51
N ARG A 39 6.39 -2.40 9.21
CA ARG A 39 6.72 -3.83 9.31
C ARG A 39 6.82 -4.55 7.97
N GLY A 40 6.29 -3.94 6.91
CA GLY A 40 6.36 -4.50 5.56
C GLY A 40 5.04 -4.34 4.80
N THR A 41 5.14 -4.58 3.50
CA THR A 41 4.01 -4.65 2.58
C THR A 41 3.89 -6.06 2.06
N GLU A 42 2.68 -6.59 2.00
CA GLU A 42 2.34 -7.74 1.17
C GLU A 42 1.44 -7.31 0.02
N LEU A 43 1.68 -7.88 -1.16
CA LEU A 43 0.81 -7.74 -2.31
C LEU A 43 0.23 -9.10 -2.65
N LEU A 44 -1.09 -9.22 -2.57
CA LEU A 44 -1.83 -10.44 -2.85
C LEU A 44 -2.66 -10.25 -4.11
N ARG A 45 -2.82 -11.33 -4.88
CA ARG A 45 -3.75 -11.39 -6.00
C ARG A 45 -4.91 -12.31 -5.63
N ALA A 46 -6.13 -11.80 -5.75
CA ALA A 46 -7.35 -12.57 -5.52
C ALA A 46 -7.71 -13.44 -6.73
N ASP A 47 -8.59 -14.41 -6.54
CA ASP A 47 -9.04 -15.34 -7.59
C ASP A 47 -9.75 -14.64 -8.75
N ASP A 48 -10.41 -13.51 -8.49
CA ASP A 48 -11.04 -12.66 -9.51
C ASP A 48 -10.06 -11.75 -10.26
N GLY A 49 -8.76 -11.86 -9.95
CA GLY A 49 -7.68 -11.09 -10.56
C GLY A 49 -7.49 -9.69 -10.00
N SER A 50 -8.31 -9.25 -9.05
CA SER A 50 -8.05 -8.02 -8.29
C SER A 50 -6.88 -8.19 -7.32
N TYR A 51 -6.32 -7.08 -6.84
CA TYR A 51 -5.16 -7.09 -5.94
C TYR A 51 -5.54 -6.54 -4.57
N LEU A 52 -4.82 -7.00 -3.53
CA LEU A 52 -4.84 -6.44 -2.20
C LEU A 52 -3.43 -6.03 -1.78
N SER A 53 -3.25 -4.80 -1.29
CA SER A 53 -2.06 -4.43 -0.53
C SER A 53 -2.35 -4.48 0.96
N LEU A 54 -1.40 -5.01 1.73
CA LEU A 54 -1.44 -5.06 3.18
C LEU A 54 -0.18 -4.37 3.70
N ASP A 55 -0.34 -3.17 4.24
CA ASP A 55 0.77 -2.39 4.81
C ASP A 55 0.70 -2.48 6.33
N VAL A 56 1.68 -3.17 6.93
CA VAL A 56 1.67 -3.49 8.36
C VAL A 56 2.50 -2.48 9.13
N TRP A 57 1.93 -1.98 10.22
CA TRP A 57 2.55 -1.02 11.12
C TRP A 57 2.48 -1.50 12.58
N GLU A 58 3.46 -1.09 13.39
CA GLU A 58 3.49 -1.38 14.83
C GLU A 58 2.24 -0.85 15.55
N SER A 59 1.76 0.34 15.17
CA SER A 59 0.55 0.97 15.69
C SER A 59 0.02 2.06 14.75
N GLN A 60 -1.24 2.48 14.95
CA GLN A 60 -1.83 3.63 14.24
C GLN A 60 -0.98 4.90 14.38
N ALA A 61 -0.46 5.18 15.57
CA ALA A 61 0.39 6.36 15.80
C ALA A 61 1.66 6.40 14.93
N HIS A 62 2.23 5.25 14.55
CA HIS A 62 3.40 5.20 13.67
C HIS A 62 3.01 5.56 12.23
N PHE A 63 1.86 5.08 11.76
CA PHE A 63 1.33 5.48 10.46
C PHE A 63 0.96 6.97 10.42
N ASP A 64 0.34 7.49 11.48
CA ASP A 64 -0.01 8.91 11.55
C ASP A 64 1.26 9.79 11.53
N ALA A 65 2.32 9.37 12.23
CA ALA A 65 3.62 10.03 12.19
C ALA A 65 4.30 9.92 10.81
N PHE A 66 4.13 8.81 10.10
CA PHE A 66 4.54 8.68 8.70
C PHE A 66 3.81 9.72 7.84
N MET A 67 2.48 9.79 7.91
CA MET A 67 1.69 10.74 7.12
C MET A 67 2.05 12.20 7.42
N ALA A 68 2.31 12.54 8.68
CA ALA A 68 2.73 13.88 9.06
C ALA A 68 4.12 14.26 8.50
N THR A 69 5.01 13.28 8.30
CA THR A 69 6.41 13.53 7.88
C THR A 69 6.59 13.37 6.37
N HIS A 70 5.90 12.41 5.75
CA HIS A 70 6.08 11.96 4.38
C HIS A 70 4.81 12.10 3.53
N GLY A 71 3.77 12.80 4.01
CA GLY A 71 2.51 12.96 3.28
C GLY A 71 2.67 13.52 1.87
N ALA A 72 3.60 14.46 1.66
CA ALA A 72 3.86 15.00 0.32
C ALA A 72 4.47 13.94 -0.64
N ASP A 73 5.37 13.09 -0.13
CA ASP A 73 5.96 11.99 -0.90
C ASP A 73 4.90 10.91 -1.18
N TYR A 74 4.02 10.63 -0.21
CA TYR A 74 2.89 9.72 -0.35
C TYR A 74 1.98 10.16 -1.50
N GLU A 75 1.53 11.41 -1.50
CA GLU A 75 0.68 11.95 -2.55
C GLU A 75 1.39 12.02 -3.91
N ALA A 76 2.70 12.26 -3.93
CA ALA A 76 3.46 12.26 -5.17
C ALA A 76 3.56 10.86 -5.78
N LEU A 77 3.77 9.84 -4.96
CA LEU A 77 3.81 8.45 -5.40
C LEU A 77 2.42 7.99 -5.87
N ASP A 78 1.36 8.33 -5.14
CA ASP A 78 -0.03 8.07 -5.51
C ASP A 78 -0.39 8.66 -6.89
N ARG A 79 -0.04 9.94 -7.11
CA ARG A 79 -0.22 10.58 -8.43
C ARG A 79 0.57 9.91 -9.55
N SER A 80 1.71 9.29 -9.24
CA SER A 80 2.52 8.61 -10.26
C SER A 80 1.92 7.28 -10.73
N THR A 81 1.02 6.70 -9.93
CA THR A 81 0.30 5.46 -10.22
C THR A 81 -1.15 5.72 -10.64
N GLU A 82 -1.58 6.99 -10.67
CA GLU A 82 -2.89 7.39 -11.19
C GLU A 82 -3.14 6.81 -12.58
N GLY A 83 -4.34 6.27 -12.76
CA GLY A 83 -4.76 5.72 -14.04
C GLY A 83 -4.26 4.30 -14.32
N TRP A 84 -3.49 3.66 -13.43
CA TRP A 84 -3.18 2.22 -13.52
C TRP A 84 -4.35 1.34 -13.09
N THR A 85 -5.19 1.86 -12.21
CA THR A 85 -6.37 1.19 -11.67
C THR A 85 -7.66 1.64 -12.38
N ARG A 86 -8.63 0.74 -12.45
CA ARG A 86 -10.04 1.02 -12.81
C ARG A 86 -10.81 1.48 -11.58
N SER A 87 -10.51 0.87 -10.44
CA SER A 87 -11.04 1.24 -9.13
C SER A 87 -10.00 0.93 -8.06
N GLU A 88 -10.06 1.72 -6.98
CA GLU A 88 -9.27 1.56 -5.78
C GLU A 88 -10.16 1.80 -4.57
N HIS A 89 -10.08 0.90 -3.59
CA HIS A 89 -10.93 0.92 -2.41
C HIS A 89 -10.12 0.63 -1.17
N ARG A 90 -10.09 1.59 -0.24
CA ARG A 90 -9.62 1.33 1.12
C ARG A 90 -10.61 0.39 1.81
N ILE A 91 -10.17 -0.82 2.11
CA ILE A 91 -10.95 -1.80 2.85
C ILE A 91 -11.01 -1.40 4.33
N GLY A 92 -9.89 -0.96 4.90
CA GLY A 92 -9.86 -0.43 6.25
C GLY A 92 -8.50 -0.54 6.94
N ALA A 93 -8.51 -0.25 8.24
CA ALA A 93 -7.42 -0.56 9.16
C ALA A 93 -7.87 -1.70 10.07
N PHE A 94 -7.05 -2.72 10.20
CA PHE A 94 -7.35 -3.93 10.95
C PHE A 94 -6.33 -4.14 12.04
N GLU A 95 -6.75 -4.69 13.18
CA GLU A 95 -5.82 -5.19 14.19
C GLU A 95 -5.20 -6.50 13.68
N VAL A 96 -3.87 -6.58 13.76
CA VAL A 96 -3.15 -7.84 13.49
C VAL A 96 -3.09 -8.62 14.81
N LEU A 97 -3.87 -9.70 14.87
CA LEU A 97 -3.85 -10.65 15.99
C LEU A 97 -2.74 -11.68 15.77
N GLY A 98 -1.98 -11.94 16.82
CA GLY A 98 -0.91 -12.94 16.87
C GLY A 98 -0.83 -13.57 18.25
#